data_AF-A0A7Y2AKZ8-F1
#
_entry.id   AF-A0A7Y2AKZ8-F1
#
_cell.length_a   1.000
_cell.length_b   1.000
_cell.length_c   1.000
_cell.angle_alpha   90.00
_cell.angle_beta   90.00
_cell.angle_gamma   90.00
#
_symmetry.space_group_name_H-M   'P 1'
#
loop_
_entity.id
_entity.type
_entity.pdbx_description
1 polymer ?
#
loop_
_entity_poly.entity_id
_entity_poly.type
_entity_poly.pdbx_seq_one_letter_code
_entity_poly.pdbx_strand_id
1 'polypeptide(L)' 'MSHFQILAFDGGGIRGAFGVGFLQELESQMDRKLRDCFDLIAGTSTGAITALGVDIGHCGNELVDFYERFGRQESSSVL' A
#
# COMPACT_ATOMS: atom_id res chain seq x y z
N MET A 1 -6.12 22.64 -16.88
CA MET A 1 -5.02 21.70 -16.61
C MET A 1 -5.51 20.71 -15.57
N SER A 2 -5.35 19.41 -15.79
CA SER A 2 -5.55 18.42 -14.72
C SER A 2 -4.50 18.65 -13.64
N HIS A 3 -4.88 18.49 -12.37
CA HIS A 3 -3.92 18.50 -11.26
C HIS A 3 -3.16 17.19 -11.26
N PHE A 4 -1.84 17.24 -11.05
CA PHE A 4 -1.02 16.06 -10.86
C PHE A 4 -1.27 15.49 -9.45
N GLN A 5 -1.74 14.25 -9.35
CA GLN A 5 -2.14 13.62 -8.10
C GLN A 5 -1.12 12.56 -7.66
N ILE A 6 -0.69 12.66 -6.40
CA ILE A 6 0.34 11.79 -5.82
C ILE A 6 -0.26 11.03 -4.64
N LEU A 7 -0.08 9.72 -4.62
CA LEU A 7 -0.32 8.86 -3.47
C LEU A 7 1.02 8.49 -2.83
N ALA A 8 1.20 8.78 -1.54
CA ALA A 8 2.46 8.55 -0.83
C ALA A 8 2.26 7.67 0.41
N PHE A 9 3.15 6.70 0.60
CA PHE A 9 3.16 5.78 1.73
C PHE A 9 4.40 5.96 2.59
N ASP A 10 4.18 6.31 3.86
CA ASP A 10 5.26 6.33 4.85
C ASP A 10 5.73 4.91 5.20
N GLY A 11 6.99 4.83 5.64
CA GLY A 11 7.53 3.62 6.27
C GLY A 11 6.98 3.44 7.69
N GLY A 12 6.93 2.21 8.19
CA GLY A 12 6.42 1.97 9.54
C GLY A 12 6.48 0.53 10.04
N GLY A 13 7.16 -0.38 9.33
CA GLY A 13 7.19 -1.80 9.70
C GLY A 13 5.80 -2.44 9.59
N ILE A 14 5.47 -3.36 10.49
CA ILE A 14 4.14 -4.02 10.53
C ILE A 14 2.98 -3.01 10.65
N ARG A 15 3.21 -1.81 11.19
CA ARG A 15 2.18 -0.76 11.26
C ARG A 15 1.75 -0.26 9.88
N GLY A 16 2.56 -0.49 8.85
CA GLY A 16 2.18 -0.24 7.45
C GLY A 16 0.94 -1.04 7.01
N ALA A 17 0.65 -2.18 7.65
CA ALA A 17 -0.55 -2.97 7.40
C ALA A 17 -1.85 -2.20 7.70
N PHE A 18 -1.84 -1.28 8.67
CA PHE A 18 -3.00 -0.40 8.92
C PHE A 18 -3.28 0.53 7.73
N GLY A 19 -2.23 1.03 7.08
CA GLY A 19 -2.37 1.85 5.88
C GLY A 19 -3.01 1.08 4.73
N VAL A 20 -2.72 -0.22 4.63
CA VAL A 20 -3.33 -1.08 3.60
C VAL A 20 -4.80 -1.36 3.85
N GLY A 21 -5.22 -1.58 5.09
CA GLY A 21 -6.65 -1.75 5.40
C GLY A 21 -7.47 -0.51 5.03
N PHE A 22 -6.91 0.69 5.22
CA PHE A 22 -7.53 1.93 4.73
C PHE A 22 -7.61 1.98 3.20
N LEU A 23 -6.55 1.58 2.49
CA LEU A 23 -6.55 1.52 1.03
C LEU A 23 -7.59 0.54 0.48
N GLN A 24 -7.78 -0.60 1.14
CA GLN A 24 -8.80 -1.58 0.77
C GLN A 24 -10.20 -0.97 0.84
N GLU A 25 -10.51 -0.28 1.93
CA GLU A 25 -11.81 0.38 2.09
C GLU A 25 -11.97 1.57 1.13
N LEU A 26 -10.89 2.30 0.85
CA LEU A 26 -10.91 3.35 -0.15
C LEU A 26 -11.18 2.79 -1.55
N GLU A 27 -10.51 1.69 -1.92
CA GLU A 27 -10.70 1.01 -3.21
C GLU A 27 -12.10 0.42 -3.34
N SER A 28 -12.70 -0.12 -2.26
CA SER A 28 -14.06 -0.68 -2.29
C SER A 28 -15.14 0.38 -2.55
N GLN A 29 -14.87 1.64 -2.19
CA GLN A 29 -15.76 2.78 -2.44
C GLN A 29 -15.53 3.41 -3.82
N MET A 30 -14.51 2.98 -4.56
CA MET A 30 -14.19 3.45 -5.90
C MET A 30 -14.58 2.41 -6.95
N ASP A 31 -15.08 2.85 -8.10
CA ASP A 31 -15.36 1.97 -9.25
C ASP A 31 -14.10 1.73 -10.11
N ARG A 32 -12.91 2.00 -9.55
CA ARG A 32 -11.62 2.01 -10.23
C ARG A 32 -10.52 1.54 -9.28
N LYS A 33 -9.47 0.91 -9.83
CA LYS A 33 -8.30 0.51 -9.05
C LYS A 33 -7.52 1.73 -8.58
N LEU A 34 -6.89 1.65 -7.41
CA LEU A 34 -6.06 2.73 -6.87
C LEU A 34 -4.98 3.20 -7.84
N ARG A 35 -4.36 2.28 -8.59
CA ARG A 35 -3.33 2.61 -9.61
C ARG A 35 -3.83 3.50 -10.74
N ASP A 36 -5.13 3.52 -11.02
CA ASP A 36 -5.71 4.28 -12.12
C ASP A 36 -6.21 5.67 -11.67
N CYS A 37 -6.07 5.97 -10.38
CA CYS A 37 -6.54 7.20 -9.74
C CYS A 37 -5.42 8.23 -9.51
N PHE A 38 -4.15 7.84 -9.59
CA PHE A 38 -3.00 8.70 -9.28
C PHE A 38 -1.95 8.67 -10.39
N ASP A 39 -1.31 9.81 -10.64
CA ASP A 39 -0.24 9.95 -11.64
C ASP A 39 1.12 9.43 -11.12
N LEU A 40 1.29 9.45 -9.79
CA LEU A 40 2.47 8.94 -9.12
C LEU A 40 2.09 8.23 -7.82
N ILE A 41 2.66 7.05 -7.62
CA ILE A 41 2.61 6.32 -6.36
C ILE A 41 4.03 6.21 -5.82
N ALA A 42 4.24 6.65 -4.58
CA ALA A 42 5.55 6.69 -3.94
C ALA A 42 5.50 6.09 -2.53
N GLY A 43 6.64 5.62 -2.04
CA GLY A 43 6.74 5.19 -0.65
C GLY A 43 8.16 4.92 -0.17
N THR A 44 8.33 4.83 1.14
CA THR A 44 9.64 4.58 1.79
C THR A 44 9.60 3.31 2.63
N SER A 45 10.64 2.47 2.58
CA SER A 45 10.71 1.20 3.33
C SER A 45 9.48 0.31 3.08
N THR A 46 8.73 -0.11 4.10
CA THR A 46 7.45 -0.83 3.94
C THR A 46 6.46 -0.08 3.06
N GLY A 47 6.42 1.26 3.13
CA GLY A 47 5.62 2.08 2.24
C GLY A 47 6.00 1.92 0.76
N ALA A 48 7.29 1.66 0.45
CA ALA A 48 7.73 1.40 -0.92
C ALA A 48 7.20 0.04 -1.43
N ILE A 49 7.11 -0.96 -0.55
CA ILE A 49 6.53 -2.27 -0.88
C ILE A 49 5.04 -2.11 -1.18
N THR A 50 4.32 -1.36 -0.35
CA THR A 50 2.91 -1.02 -0.60
C THR A 50 2.74 -0.25 -1.92
N ALA A 51 3.57 0.77 -2.15
CA ALA A 51 3.57 1.56 -3.39
C ALA A 51 3.71 0.67 -4.64
N LEU A 52 4.70 -0.22 -4.64
CA LEU A 52 4.94 -1.17 -5.73
C LEU A 52 3.76 -2.11 -5.92
N GLY A 53 3.20 -2.65 -4.84
CA GLY A 53 2.08 -3.57 -4.91
C GLY A 53 0.83 -2.94 -5.52
N VAL A 54 0.52 -1.69 -5.13
CA VAL A 54 -0.56 -0.91 -5.77
C VAL A 54 -0.25 -0.68 -7.25
N ASP A 55 0.97 -0.24 -7.58
CA ASP A 55 1.36 0.09 -8.97
C ASP A 55 1.29 -1.13 -9.91
N ILE A 56 1.63 -2.34 -9.45
CA ILE A 56 1.47 -3.55 -10.26
C ILE A 56 0.02 -4.06 -10.31
N GLY A 57 -0.89 -3.44 -9.56
CA GLY A 57 -2.34 -3.65 -9.64
C GLY A 57 -2.89 -4.67 -8.65
N HIS A 58 -2.17 -4.93 -7.56
CA HIS A 58 -2.73 -5.67 -6.43
C HIS A 58 -3.83 -4.86 -5.76
N CYS A 59 -4.92 -5.52 -5.44
CA CYS A 59 -6.00 -4.90 -4.68
C CYS A 59 -5.66 -4.82 -3.19
N GLY A 60 -6.40 -3.99 -2.45
CA GLY A 60 -6.20 -3.81 -1.01
C GLY A 60 -6.16 -5.14 -0.23
N ASN A 61 -7.01 -6.11 -0.57
CA ASN A 61 -7.02 -7.44 0.08
C ASN A 61 -5.70 -8.19 -0.09
N GLU A 62 -5.15 -8.22 -1.30
CA GLU A 62 -3.89 -8.93 -1.58
C GLU A 62 -2.71 -8.31 -0.82
N LEU A 63 -2.74 -6.98 -0.66
CA LEU A 63 -1.76 -6.26 0.14
C LEU A 63 -1.93 -6.57 1.64
N VAL A 64 -3.17 -6.69 2.16
CA VAL A 64 -3.41 -7.09 3.56
C VAL A 64 -2.86 -8.50 3.78
N ASP A 65 -3.23 -9.45 2.93
CA ASP A 65 -2.75 -10.83 2.99
C ASP A 65 -1.21 -10.90 2.93
N PHE A 66 -0.59 -10.06 2.10
CA PHE A 66 0.87 -9.95 2.04
C PHE A 66 1.46 -9.53 3.39
N TYR A 67 0.92 -8.49 4.02
CA TYR A 67 1.41 -8.03 5.32
C TYR A 67 1.13 -9.00 6.47
N GLU A 68 0.01 -9.72 6.45
CA GLU A 68 -0.29 -10.77 7.44
C GLU A 68 0.72 -11.93 7.35
N ARG A 69 1.08 -12.33 6.13
CA ARG A 69 2.01 -13.44 5.88
C ARG A 69 3.47 -13.08 6.12
N PHE A 70 3.91 -11.92 5.67
CA PHE A 70 5.33 -11.56 5.63
C PHE A 70 5.71 -10.50 6.67
N GLY A 71 4.76 -9.69 7.15
CA GLY A 71 5.06 -8.60 8.09
C GLY A 71 5.59 -9.06 9.45
N ARG A 72 5.25 -10.29 9.89
CA ARG A 72 5.80 -10.87 11.14
C ARG A 72 7.25 -11.34 11.02
N GLN A 73 7.69 -11.81 9.85
CA GLN A 73 9.06 -12.32 9.68
C GLN A 73 10.11 -11.21 9.86
N GLU A 74 9.82 -9.99 9.43
CA GLU A 74 10.72 -8.84 9.56
C GLU A 74 10.89 -8.38 11.02
N SER A 75 9.89 -8.57 11.88
CA SER A 75 9.98 -8.19 13.31
C SER A 75 10.73 -9.20 14.18
N SER A 76 10.93 -10.44 13.70
CA SER A 76 11.63 -11.50 14.44
C SER A 76 13.13 -11.57 14.17
N SER A 77 13.65 -10.74 13.26
CA SER A 77 15.06 -10.77 12.84
C SER A 77 15.94 -9.70 13.51
N VAL A 78 15.39 -8.94 14.47
CA VAL A 78 16.06 -7.80 15.15
C VAL A 78 16.10 -8.00 16.68
N LEU A 79 15.82 -9.22 17.18
CA LEU A 79 16.08 -9.65 18.56
C LEU A 79 16.96 -10.91 18.53
#